data_AF-A0A9P5Z8G6-F1
#
_entry.id   AF-A0A9P5Z8G6-F1
#
_cell.length_a   1.000
_cell.length_b   1.000
_cell.length_c   1.000
_cell.angle_alpha   90.00
_cell.angle_beta   90.00
_cell.angle_gamma   90.00
#
_symmetry.space_group_name_H-M   'P 1'
#
loop_
_entity.id
_entity.type
_entity.pdbx_description
1 polymer ?
#
loop_
_entity_poly.entity_id
_entity_poly.type
_entity_poly.pdbx_seq_one_letter_code
_entity_poly.pdbx_strand_id
1 'polypeptide(L)'
;MFTLPQGDEGVPANSDENPIVLHDDVDDFRALCWIIYCSKLLLSPTVHLKQRSLRTADLQYLVGLYLISQKYHFEAHESFAHQLLRDHCFKLSSPIPLAHWMETNYLYTCPQSRLKSLLRISTFTTVTDQPPKKSGSLANLLQKVWTSRLKKQNESIRFALEVATDLGLRNFMADLYYVQLTRMKPTYSSVTSLAYAHPVNDLIPEQNLNLYKGFWSLYYYWVGTYNAYQVNDICDCGHECQAAWKECWNEIYTKPSTTFDPLDLVQQLEGILGTHAPKGEIELHLKCAHGELTDLRSTLITSLPDHFLGPIPASVSDT
;
A
#
# COMPACT_ATOMS: atom_id res chain seq x y z
N MET A 1 42.24 0.55 -15.03
CA MET A 1 41.63 0.73 -13.69
C MET A 1 41.73 2.22 -13.39
N PHE A 2 40.63 2.95 -13.53
CA PHE A 2 40.61 4.41 -13.33
C PHE A 2 40.29 4.68 -11.86
N THR A 3 41.27 5.16 -11.10
CA THR A 3 41.07 5.74 -9.77
C THR A 3 40.72 7.20 -9.96
N LEU A 4 39.50 7.58 -9.56
CA LEU A 4 39.06 8.98 -9.54
C LEU A 4 39.75 9.71 -8.37
N PRO A 5 40.16 10.99 -8.55
CA PRO A 5 40.71 11.79 -7.45
C PRO A 5 39.65 11.89 -6.34
N GLN A 6 40.02 11.44 -5.15
CA GLN A 6 39.24 11.66 -3.93
C GLN A 6 39.84 12.94 -3.34
N GLY A 7 39.14 14.07 -3.43
CA GLY A 7 39.65 15.36 -2.92
C GLY A 7 40.01 15.29 -1.43
N ASP A 8 40.98 16.12 -1.01
CA ASP A 8 41.36 16.25 0.41
C ASP A 8 40.24 16.92 1.21
N GLU A 9 39.91 16.36 2.38
CA GLU A 9 38.90 16.91 3.29
C GLU A 9 39.29 18.33 3.75
N GLY A 10 38.59 19.35 3.25
CA GLY A 10 38.67 20.72 3.77
C GLY A 10 38.96 21.82 2.74
N VAL A 11 39.32 21.48 1.49
CA VAL A 11 39.49 22.48 0.43
C VAL A 11 38.19 22.54 -0.40
N PRO A 12 37.59 23.73 -0.62
CA PRO A 12 36.41 23.86 -1.46
C PRO A 12 36.71 23.32 -2.86
N ALA A 13 35.92 22.35 -3.30
CA ALA A 13 36.08 21.68 -4.58
C ALA A 13 35.68 22.61 -5.72
N ASN A 14 36.67 23.26 -6.33
CA ASN A 14 36.49 24.28 -7.37
C ASN A 14 37.50 24.19 -8.52
N SER A 15 38.33 23.14 -8.57
CA SER A 15 39.31 22.92 -9.63
C SER A 15 39.35 21.46 -10.08
N ASP A 16 39.99 21.19 -11.22
CA ASP A 16 40.16 19.82 -11.73
C ASP A 16 41.03 18.96 -10.80
N GLU A 17 41.95 19.60 -10.08
CA GLU A 17 42.80 18.97 -9.06
C GLU A 17 42.05 18.68 -7.76
N ASN A 18 40.90 19.33 -7.53
CA ASN A 18 40.02 19.09 -6.38
C ASN A 18 38.55 18.99 -6.82
N PRO A 19 38.16 17.87 -7.44
CA PRO A 19 36.82 17.72 -8.01
C PRO A 19 35.75 17.61 -6.92
N ILE A 20 34.52 18.03 -7.26
CA ILE A 20 33.37 17.85 -6.37
C ILE A 20 33.07 16.35 -6.29
N VAL A 21 33.28 15.77 -5.10
CA VAL A 21 32.96 14.36 -4.85
C VAL A 21 31.46 14.24 -4.63
N LEU A 22 30.80 13.50 -5.51
CA LEU A 22 29.39 13.14 -5.35
C LEU A 22 29.28 11.79 -4.63
N HIS A 23 28.50 11.74 -3.56
CA HIS A 23 28.22 10.52 -2.79
C HIS A 23 26.98 9.76 -3.31
N ASP A 24 26.57 10.03 -4.54
CA ASP A 24 25.44 9.37 -5.18
C ASP A 24 25.81 7.95 -5.62
N ASP A 25 24.80 7.07 -5.68
CA ASP A 25 25.01 5.76 -6.28
C ASP A 25 25.26 5.89 -7.80
N VAL A 26 25.81 4.84 -8.42
CA VAL A 26 26.19 4.88 -9.83
C VAL A 26 24.98 5.12 -10.73
N ASP A 27 23.79 4.62 -10.37
CA ASP A 27 22.58 4.78 -11.16
C ASP A 27 22.00 6.19 -11.04
N ASP A 28 22.07 6.79 -9.86
CA ASP A 28 21.74 8.17 -9.57
C ASP A 28 22.69 9.13 -10.28
N PHE A 29 24.00 8.86 -10.26
CA PHE A 29 24.96 9.63 -11.04
C PHE A 29 24.69 9.53 -12.56
N ARG A 30 24.33 8.34 -13.06
CA ARG A 30 23.90 8.19 -14.47
C ARG A 30 22.65 9.03 -14.75
N ALA A 31 21.67 9.04 -13.85
CA ALA A 31 20.48 9.87 -14.00
C ALA A 31 20.85 11.37 -14.02
N LEU A 32 21.78 11.80 -13.19
CA LEU A 32 22.30 13.18 -13.18
C LEU A 32 22.99 13.55 -14.49
N CYS A 33 23.95 12.73 -14.95
CA CYS A 33 24.60 12.94 -16.24
C CYS A 33 23.57 13.00 -17.37
N TRP A 34 22.56 12.14 -17.30
CA TRP A 34 21.49 12.12 -18.28
C TRP A 34 20.69 13.43 -18.26
N ILE A 35 20.32 13.96 -17.09
CA ILE A 35 19.66 15.29 -16.99
C ILE A 35 20.53 16.37 -17.64
N ILE A 36 21.82 16.42 -17.31
CA ILE A 36 22.74 17.48 -17.76
C ILE A 36 22.99 17.40 -19.27
N TYR A 37 23.35 16.22 -19.78
CA TYR A 37 23.78 16.05 -21.17
C TYR A 37 22.64 15.73 -22.14
N CYS A 38 21.52 15.21 -21.63
CA CYS A 38 20.37 14.80 -22.44
C CYS A 38 19.09 15.60 -22.15
N SER A 39 19.14 16.74 -21.44
CA SER A 39 17.95 17.59 -21.20
C SER A 39 17.18 17.93 -22.48
N LYS A 40 17.89 18.24 -23.58
CA LYS A 40 17.27 18.49 -24.89
C LYS A 40 16.60 17.25 -25.50
N LEU A 41 17.06 16.05 -25.12
CA LEU A 41 16.52 14.76 -25.54
C LEU A 41 15.37 14.26 -24.65
N LEU A 42 15.23 14.69 -23.39
CA LEU A 42 14.08 14.32 -22.53
C LEU A 42 12.76 14.82 -23.09
N LEU A 43 12.78 16.02 -23.66
CA LEU A 43 11.64 16.58 -24.38
C LEU A 43 11.51 16.02 -25.80
N SER A 44 12.37 15.08 -26.20
CA SER A 44 12.18 14.36 -27.46
C SER A 44 10.94 13.47 -27.35
N PRO A 45 10.02 13.55 -28.32
CA PRO A 45 8.83 12.70 -28.36
C PRO A 45 9.16 11.21 -28.23
N THR A 46 10.30 10.76 -28.74
CA THR A 46 10.69 9.34 -28.73
C THR A 46 10.94 8.81 -27.33
N VAL A 47 11.70 9.54 -26.50
CA VAL A 47 11.97 9.13 -25.10
C VAL A 47 10.68 9.19 -24.29
N HIS A 48 9.92 10.27 -24.45
CA HIS A 48 8.62 10.43 -23.81
C HIS A 48 7.65 9.28 -24.15
N LEU A 49 7.57 8.87 -25.42
CA LEU A 49 6.69 7.78 -25.86
C LEU A 49 7.15 6.43 -25.29
N LYS A 50 8.46 6.16 -25.30
CA LYS A 50 9.03 4.93 -24.73
C LYS A 50 8.72 4.82 -23.25
N GLN A 51 8.91 5.90 -22.49
CA GLN A 51 8.69 5.93 -21.05
C GLN A 51 7.22 6.01 -20.66
N ARG A 52 6.30 6.37 -21.56
CA ARG A 52 4.85 6.37 -21.29
C ARG A 52 4.21 4.98 -21.45
N SER A 53 4.86 4.07 -22.17
CA SER A 53 4.39 2.71 -22.41
C SER A 53 4.71 1.80 -21.24
N LEU A 54 3.69 1.13 -20.69
CA LEU A 54 3.82 0.20 -19.56
C LEU A 54 4.79 -0.98 -19.84
N ARG A 55 5.01 -1.32 -21.11
CA ARG A 55 5.84 -2.47 -21.51
C ARG A 55 7.31 -2.13 -21.70
N THR A 56 7.61 -0.86 -21.98
CA THR A 56 8.94 -0.41 -22.39
C THR A 56 9.52 0.65 -21.47
N ALA A 57 8.75 1.11 -20.49
CA ALA A 57 9.20 2.06 -19.50
C ALA A 57 10.28 1.43 -18.63
N ASP A 58 11.35 2.18 -18.43
CA ASP A 58 12.40 1.86 -17.50
C ASP A 58 12.09 2.59 -16.19
N LEU A 59 11.41 1.88 -15.28
CA LEU A 59 11.02 2.45 -14.00
C LEU A 59 12.23 2.69 -13.08
N GLN A 60 13.31 1.92 -13.21
CA GLN A 60 14.53 2.18 -12.44
C GLN A 60 15.10 3.54 -12.83
N TYR A 61 15.15 3.81 -14.14
CA TYR A 61 15.53 5.10 -14.67
C TYR A 61 14.60 6.23 -14.21
N LEU A 62 13.26 6.06 -14.29
CA LEU A 62 12.32 7.11 -13.86
C LEU A 62 12.43 7.41 -12.36
N VAL A 63 12.66 6.38 -11.54
CA VAL A 63 12.91 6.54 -10.10
C VAL A 63 14.20 7.34 -9.88
N GLY A 64 15.32 6.96 -10.51
CA GLY A 64 16.58 7.72 -10.39
C GLY A 64 16.46 9.15 -10.88
N LEU A 65 15.77 9.36 -12.00
CA LEU A 65 15.48 10.68 -12.53
C LEU A 65 14.71 11.52 -11.50
N TYR A 66 13.67 10.97 -10.88
CA TYR A 66 12.87 11.68 -9.88
C TYR A 66 13.69 12.04 -8.63
N LEU A 67 14.41 11.07 -8.04
CA LEU A 67 15.21 11.31 -6.83
C LEU A 67 16.30 12.38 -7.07
N ILE A 68 17.03 12.28 -8.17
CA ILE A 68 18.11 13.20 -8.50
C ILE A 68 17.59 14.57 -8.90
N SER A 69 16.47 14.63 -9.63
CA SER A 69 15.83 15.90 -9.96
C SER A 69 15.40 16.65 -8.70
N GLN A 70 14.89 15.94 -7.69
CA GLN A 70 14.53 16.54 -6.41
C GLN A 70 15.76 16.97 -5.61
N LYS A 71 16.82 16.14 -5.56
CA LYS A 71 18.07 16.46 -4.85
C LYS A 71 18.75 17.74 -5.37
N TYR A 72 18.77 17.92 -6.69
CA TYR A 72 19.45 19.04 -7.36
C TYR A 72 18.49 20.13 -7.89
N HIS A 73 17.21 20.08 -7.52
CA HIS A 73 16.18 21.06 -7.87
C HIS A 73 15.96 21.27 -9.39
N PHE A 74 15.93 20.20 -10.17
CA PHE A 74 15.56 20.22 -11.59
C PHE A 74 14.03 20.10 -11.78
N GLU A 75 13.28 21.17 -11.48
CA GLU A 75 11.80 21.18 -11.41
C GLU A 75 11.08 20.55 -12.62
N ALA A 76 11.54 20.85 -13.84
CA ALA A 76 10.94 20.30 -15.06
C ALA A 76 11.11 18.78 -15.18
N HIS A 77 12.27 18.26 -14.78
CA HIS A 77 12.58 16.82 -14.80
C HIS A 77 11.88 16.11 -13.65
N GLU A 78 11.80 16.76 -12.48
CA GLU A 78 11.04 16.28 -11.33
C GLU A 78 9.56 16.11 -11.69
N SER A 79 8.93 17.16 -12.24
CA SER A 79 7.53 17.14 -12.65
C SER A 79 7.24 16.06 -13.70
N PHE A 80 8.14 15.93 -14.68
CA PHE A 80 8.06 14.91 -15.72
C PHE A 80 8.14 13.48 -15.13
N ALA A 81 9.16 13.23 -14.30
CA ALA A 81 9.36 11.92 -13.70
C ALA A 81 8.21 11.57 -12.74
N HIS A 82 7.76 12.53 -11.93
CA HIS A 82 6.62 12.40 -11.04
C HIS A 82 5.34 12.01 -11.80
N GLN A 83 5.02 12.73 -12.88
CA GLN A 83 3.84 12.45 -13.69
C GLN A 83 3.90 11.05 -14.30
N LEU A 84 5.04 10.64 -14.87
CA LEU A 84 5.18 9.31 -15.45
C LEU A 84 5.10 8.20 -14.39
N LEU A 85 5.76 8.37 -13.24
CA LEU A 85 5.68 7.42 -12.13
C LEU A 85 4.23 7.29 -11.64
N ARG A 86 3.51 8.40 -11.49
CA ARG A 86 2.09 8.42 -11.13
C ARG A 86 1.25 7.71 -12.18
N ASP A 87 1.43 8.01 -13.47
CA ASP A 87 0.70 7.36 -14.56
C ASP A 87 0.93 5.86 -14.58
N HIS A 88 2.18 5.43 -14.41
CA HIS A 88 2.52 4.01 -14.32
C HIS A 88 1.85 3.37 -13.13
N CYS A 89 1.94 3.99 -11.94
CA CYS A 89 1.34 3.48 -10.71
C CYS A 89 -0.20 3.45 -10.76
N PHE A 90 -0.83 4.46 -11.36
CA PHE A 90 -2.29 4.57 -11.47
C PHE A 90 -2.85 3.53 -12.45
N LYS A 91 -2.19 3.32 -13.59
CA LYS A 91 -2.60 2.29 -14.56
C LYS A 91 -2.56 0.87 -13.97
N LEU A 92 -1.82 0.65 -12.88
CA LEU A 92 -1.81 -0.62 -12.13
C LEU A 92 -3.08 -0.86 -11.33
N SER A 93 -3.77 0.22 -10.97
CA SER A 93 -5.04 0.14 -10.26
C SER A 93 -6.20 -0.25 -11.20
N SER A 94 -5.93 -0.37 -12.51
CA SER A 94 -6.85 -0.89 -13.52
C SER A 94 -6.79 -2.43 -13.55
N PRO A 95 -7.88 -3.14 -13.93
CA PRO A 95 -7.97 -4.61 -13.93
C PRO A 95 -7.14 -5.30 -15.04
N ILE A 96 -5.88 -4.92 -15.22
CA ILE A 96 -4.90 -5.72 -15.98
C ILE A 96 -4.46 -6.88 -15.05
N PRO A 97 -4.23 -8.10 -15.55
CA PRO A 97 -3.80 -9.23 -14.72
C PRO A 97 -2.53 -8.90 -13.92
N LEU A 98 -2.73 -8.61 -12.62
CA LEU A 98 -1.70 -8.17 -11.67
C LEU A 98 -0.50 -9.14 -11.62
N ALA A 99 -0.73 -10.42 -11.92
CA ALA A 99 0.26 -11.50 -11.83
C ALA A 99 1.48 -11.27 -12.73
N HIS A 100 1.29 -11.00 -14.02
CA HIS A 100 2.41 -10.87 -14.96
C HIS A 100 3.25 -9.61 -14.72
N TRP A 101 2.60 -8.56 -14.21
CA TRP A 101 3.26 -7.28 -14.01
C TRP A 101 4.05 -7.24 -12.69
N MET A 102 3.61 -7.95 -11.64
CA MET A 102 4.34 -8.00 -10.36
C MET A 102 5.72 -8.66 -10.46
N GLU A 103 5.94 -9.55 -11.42
CA GLU A 103 7.23 -10.22 -11.63
C GLU A 103 8.24 -9.35 -12.39
N THR A 104 7.74 -8.46 -13.25
CA THR A 104 8.57 -7.65 -14.16
C THR A 104 8.72 -6.20 -13.70
N ASN A 105 7.99 -5.79 -12.67
CA ASN A 105 8.00 -4.40 -12.25
C ASN A 105 9.10 -4.07 -11.24
N TYR A 106 9.91 -3.07 -11.59
CA TYR A 106 10.96 -2.54 -10.73
C TYR A 106 10.45 -2.15 -9.33
N LEU A 107 9.25 -1.60 -9.17
CA LEU A 107 8.74 -1.20 -7.85
C LEU A 107 8.51 -2.41 -6.92
N TYR A 108 8.32 -3.61 -7.48
CA TYR A 108 8.17 -4.86 -6.71
C TYR A 108 9.49 -5.54 -6.39
N THR A 109 10.55 -5.24 -7.14
CA THR A 109 11.86 -5.89 -7.01
C THR A 109 12.95 -4.96 -6.48
N CYS A 110 12.73 -3.64 -6.48
CA CYS A 110 13.71 -2.66 -6.05
C CYS A 110 14.05 -2.81 -4.55
N PRO A 111 15.22 -2.34 -4.09
CA PRO A 111 15.53 -2.36 -2.67
C PRO A 111 14.52 -1.55 -1.82
N GLN A 112 14.22 -2.00 -0.61
CA GLN A 112 13.29 -1.27 0.29
C GLN A 112 13.78 0.15 0.60
N SER A 113 15.09 0.39 0.65
CA SER A 113 15.69 1.73 0.78
C SER A 113 15.26 2.67 -0.35
N ARG A 114 15.09 2.15 -1.57
CA ARG A 114 14.62 2.92 -2.72
C ARG A 114 13.15 3.30 -2.61
N LEU A 115 12.31 2.36 -2.16
CA LEU A 115 10.90 2.63 -1.85
C LEU A 115 10.76 3.66 -0.72
N LYS A 116 11.61 3.59 0.31
CA LYS A 116 11.69 4.61 1.37
C LYS A 116 11.94 5.99 0.79
N SER A 117 12.97 6.15 -0.05
CA SER A 117 13.30 7.44 -0.66
C SER A 117 12.17 7.98 -1.53
N LEU A 118 11.57 7.12 -2.37
CA LEU A 118 10.42 7.49 -3.21
C LEU A 118 9.21 7.92 -2.39
N LEU A 119 8.86 7.16 -1.36
CA LEU A 119 7.73 7.46 -0.50
C LEU A 119 7.97 8.75 0.29
N ARG A 120 9.18 8.95 0.81
CA ARG A 120 9.57 10.18 1.51
C ARG A 120 9.41 11.39 0.61
N ILE A 121 10.00 11.36 -0.58
CA ILE A 121 9.92 12.50 -1.51
C ILE A 121 8.48 12.74 -1.93
N SER A 122 7.75 11.71 -2.37
CA SER A 122 6.34 11.85 -2.78
C SER A 122 5.40 12.32 -1.67
N THR A 123 5.76 12.14 -0.40
CA THR A 123 5.01 12.68 0.75
C THR A 123 5.28 14.17 0.95
N PHE A 124 6.52 14.63 0.70
CA PHE A 124 6.92 16.02 0.90
C PHE A 124 6.76 16.90 -0.35
N THR A 125 6.80 16.34 -1.55
CA THR A 125 6.52 17.05 -2.80
C THR A 125 5.01 17.20 -2.94
N THR A 126 4.45 18.18 -2.21
CA THR A 126 3.10 18.73 -2.41
C THR A 126 3.04 19.68 -3.62
N VAL A 127 4.18 19.83 -4.32
CA VAL A 127 4.41 20.86 -5.33
C VAL A 127 3.53 20.60 -6.55
N THR A 128 2.50 21.43 -6.68
CA THR A 128 1.74 21.76 -7.91
C THR A 128 0.73 20.75 -8.45
N ASP A 129 0.27 19.78 -7.66
CA ASP A 129 -0.91 19.01 -8.09
C ASP A 129 -2.14 19.94 -8.06
N GLN A 130 -2.66 20.24 -9.25
CA GLN A 130 -4.02 20.74 -9.46
C GLN A 130 -5.01 19.97 -8.57
N PRO A 131 -6.16 20.57 -8.19
CA PRO A 131 -7.10 19.98 -7.24
C PRO A 131 -7.35 18.51 -7.55
N PRO A 132 -7.33 17.64 -6.52
CA PRO A 132 -7.25 16.19 -6.67
C PRO A 132 -8.47 15.67 -7.45
N LYS A 133 -8.35 15.59 -8.78
CA LYS A 133 -9.32 14.91 -9.62
C LYS A 133 -9.14 13.42 -9.43
N LYS A 134 -9.86 12.81 -8.46
CA LYS A 134 -10.12 11.36 -8.24
C LYS A 134 -8.93 10.37 -8.23
N SER A 135 -7.74 10.75 -8.66
CA SER A 135 -6.55 9.90 -8.75
C SER A 135 -5.67 10.19 -7.54
N GLY A 136 -5.61 9.22 -6.61
CA GLY A 136 -4.83 9.33 -5.37
C GLY A 136 -3.38 9.77 -5.60
N SER A 137 -2.76 10.32 -4.56
CA SER A 137 -1.37 10.77 -4.58
C SER A 137 -0.41 9.64 -4.93
N LEU A 138 0.76 9.98 -5.51
CA LEU A 138 1.82 8.99 -5.76
C LEU A 138 2.20 8.26 -4.47
N ALA A 139 2.24 8.97 -3.33
CA ALA A 139 2.47 8.37 -2.02
C ALA A 139 1.47 7.26 -1.68
N ASN A 140 0.17 7.47 -1.89
CA ASN A 140 -0.86 6.45 -1.65
C ASN A 140 -0.69 5.23 -2.57
N LEU A 141 -0.28 5.46 -3.83
CA LEU A 141 -0.01 4.38 -4.76
C LEU A 141 1.22 3.58 -4.36
N LEU A 142 2.30 4.24 -3.93
CA LEU A 142 3.52 3.59 -3.43
C LEU A 142 3.25 2.77 -2.17
N GLN A 143 2.44 3.29 -1.24
CA GLN A 143 1.99 2.53 -0.06
C GLN A 143 1.29 1.23 -0.48
N LYS A 144 0.34 1.30 -1.42
CA LYS A 144 -0.36 0.10 -1.95
C LYS A 144 0.58 -0.90 -2.62
N VAL A 145 1.54 -0.42 -3.41
CA VAL A 145 2.57 -1.26 -4.04
C VAL A 145 3.42 -1.96 -2.98
N TRP A 146 3.85 -1.23 -1.96
CA TRP A 146 4.67 -1.77 -0.88
C TRP A 146 3.90 -2.81 -0.06
N THR A 147 2.66 -2.51 0.35
CA THR A 147 1.77 -3.46 1.03
C THR A 147 1.56 -4.73 0.21
N SER A 148 1.32 -4.59 -1.10
CA SER A 148 1.13 -5.73 -2.02
C SER A 148 2.38 -6.58 -2.17
N ARG A 149 3.55 -5.95 -2.25
CA ARG A 149 4.85 -6.63 -2.28
C ARG A 149 5.06 -7.44 -1.01
N LEU A 150 4.84 -6.82 0.15
CA LEU A 150 4.97 -7.45 1.46
C LEU A 150 4.05 -8.68 1.55
N LYS A 151 2.76 -8.55 1.19
CA LYS A 151 1.83 -9.70 1.16
C LYS A 151 2.36 -10.91 0.38
N LYS A 152 3.17 -10.69 -0.67
CA LYS A 152 3.67 -11.77 -1.54
C LYS A 152 5.05 -12.32 -1.17
N GLN A 153 6.00 -11.45 -0.83
CA GLN A 153 7.42 -11.83 -0.76
C GLN A 153 7.86 -12.35 0.62
N ASN A 154 6.94 -12.46 1.58
CA ASN A 154 7.22 -12.83 2.98
C ASN A 154 8.39 -12.03 3.61
N GLU A 155 8.64 -10.82 3.11
CA GLU A 155 9.64 -9.91 3.67
C GLU A 155 9.14 -9.37 5.01
N SER A 156 10.07 -9.05 5.90
CA SER A 156 9.76 -8.33 7.15
C SER A 156 9.02 -7.02 6.87
N ILE A 157 7.99 -6.75 7.66
CA ILE A 157 7.27 -5.47 7.61
C ILE A 157 7.93 -4.39 8.47
N ARG A 158 8.93 -4.73 9.29
CA ARG A 158 9.52 -3.83 10.29
C ARG A 158 10.06 -2.55 9.68
N PHE A 159 10.87 -2.66 8.63
CA PHE A 159 11.45 -1.49 7.97
C PHE A 159 10.37 -0.59 7.35
N ALA A 160 9.30 -1.18 6.80
CA ALA A 160 8.16 -0.42 6.29
C ALA A 160 7.41 0.30 7.42
N LEU A 161 7.25 -0.33 8.59
CA LEU A 161 6.66 0.30 9.78
C LEU A 161 7.50 1.47 10.30
N GLU A 162 8.83 1.33 10.34
CA GLU A 162 9.75 2.41 10.72
C GLU A 162 9.58 3.60 9.77
N VAL A 163 9.55 3.36 8.46
CA VAL A 163 9.31 4.41 7.45
C VAL A 163 7.93 5.06 7.59
N ALA A 164 6.89 4.25 7.81
CA ALA A 164 5.53 4.77 7.99
C ALA A 164 5.41 5.62 9.26
N THR A 165 6.12 5.24 10.33
CA THR A 165 6.21 6.00 11.59
C THR A 165 6.96 7.31 11.37
N ASP A 166 8.13 7.27 10.74
CA ASP A 166 8.96 8.45 10.43
C ASP A 166 8.18 9.50 9.62
N LEU A 167 7.28 9.06 8.73
CA LEU A 167 6.50 9.92 7.85
C LEU A 167 5.09 10.23 8.38
N GLY A 168 4.70 9.73 9.55
CA GLY A 168 3.35 9.93 10.09
C GLY A 168 2.23 9.29 9.26
N LEU A 169 2.52 8.24 8.48
CA LEU A 169 1.58 7.60 7.56
C LEU A 169 0.70 6.58 8.29
N ARG A 170 -0.25 7.09 9.07
CA ARG A 170 -1.14 6.28 9.94
C ARG A 170 -1.88 5.16 9.23
N ASN A 171 -2.46 5.45 8.06
CA ASN A 171 -3.17 4.46 7.26
C ASN A 171 -2.23 3.35 6.76
N PHE A 172 -1.02 3.72 6.33
CA PHE A 172 -0.02 2.75 5.89
C PHE A 172 0.43 1.84 7.03
N MET A 173 0.63 2.38 8.24
CA MET A 173 0.94 1.57 9.42
C MET A 173 -0.15 0.53 9.68
N ALA A 174 -1.43 0.93 9.61
CA ALA A 174 -2.57 0.03 9.79
C ALA A 174 -2.58 -1.10 8.75
N ASP A 175 -2.36 -0.76 7.48
CA ASP A 175 -2.24 -1.73 6.39
C ASP A 175 -1.11 -2.74 6.63
N LEU A 176 0.05 -2.26 7.10
CA LEU A 176 1.21 -3.11 7.40
C LEU A 176 0.92 -4.08 8.55
N TYR A 177 0.31 -3.60 9.64
CA TYR A 177 -0.11 -4.49 10.73
C TYR A 177 -1.15 -5.51 10.26
N TYR A 178 -2.10 -5.11 9.43
CA TYR A 178 -3.07 -6.04 8.84
C TYR A 178 -2.40 -7.10 7.95
N VAL A 179 -1.40 -6.71 7.15
CA VAL A 179 -0.58 -7.66 6.40
C VAL A 179 0.11 -8.65 7.33
N GLN A 180 0.68 -8.19 8.44
CA GLN A 180 1.31 -9.12 9.37
C GLN A 180 0.28 -10.03 10.05
N LEU A 181 -0.87 -9.49 10.42
CA LEU A 181 -1.95 -10.26 11.03
C LEU A 181 -2.41 -11.41 10.13
N THR A 182 -2.64 -11.13 8.85
CA THR A 182 -3.06 -12.15 7.85
C THR A 182 -1.98 -13.21 7.57
N ARG A 183 -0.70 -12.90 7.84
CA ARG A 183 0.42 -13.86 7.80
C ARG A 183 0.55 -14.70 9.06
N MET A 184 0.08 -14.20 10.21
CA MET A 184 0.12 -14.91 11.50
C MET A 184 -0.94 -16.00 11.61
N LYS A 185 -1.07 -16.84 10.58
CA LYS A 185 -1.98 -17.99 10.60
C LYS A 185 -1.53 -18.94 11.72
N PRO A 186 -2.41 -19.27 12.68
CA PRO A 186 -2.04 -20.16 13.77
C PRO A 186 -1.68 -21.53 13.20
N THR A 187 -0.47 -22.01 13.52
CA THR A 187 -0.07 -23.39 13.21
C THR A 187 -0.07 -24.20 14.50
N TYR A 188 -0.58 -25.44 14.41
CA TYR A 188 -0.50 -26.38 15.52
C TYR A 188 0.97 -26.69 15.78
N SER A 189 1.47 -26.36 16.97
CA SER A 189 2.90 -26.53 17.30
C SER A 189 3.31 -28.01 17.37
N SER A 190 2.36 -28.89 17.73
CA SER A 190 2.55 -30.33 17.85
C SER A 190 1.19 -31.00 18.04
N VAL A 191 1.07 -32.28 17.67
CA VAL A 191 -0.10 -33.14 17.96
C VAL A 191 -0.37 -33.22 19.49
N THR A 192 0.65 -32.97 20.30
CA THR A 192 0.59 -33.06 21.77
C THR A 192 0.33 -31.73 22.48
N SER A 193 0.35 -30.60 21.77
CA SER A 193 0.17 -29.27 22.36
C SER A 193 -1.14 -28.66 21.91
N LEU A 194 -1.96 -28.25 22.87
CA LEU A 194 -3.16 -27.43 22.61
C LEU A 194 -2.82 -25.95 22.39
N ALA A 195 -1.58 -25.53 22.68
CA ALA A 195 -1.13 -24.18 22.42
C ALA A 195 -0.83 -23.99 20.92
N TYR A 196 -1.24 -22.84 20.39
CA TYR A 196 -0.89 -22.41 19.04
C TYR A 196 0.54 -21.86 19.01
N ALA A 197 1.31 -22.23 17.98
CA ALA A 197 2.58 -21.57 17.70
C ALA A 197 2.28 -20.32 16.89
N HIS A 198 2.80 -19.19 17.34
CA HIS A 198 2.86 -18.00 16.50
C HIS A 198 4.14 -18.06 15.65
N PRO A 199 4.06 -17.75 14.35
CA PRO A 199 5.26 -17.62 13.55
C PRO A 199 6.16 -16.54 14.14
N VAL A 200 7.47 -16.81 14.20
CA VAL A 200 8.45 -15.84 14.64
C VAL A 200 8.35 -14.61 13.74
N ASN A 201 8.20 -13.45 14.34
CA ASN A 201 8.26 -12.16 13.67
C ASN A 201 9.44 -11.36 14.24
N ASP A 202 9.92 -10.38 13.48
CA ASP A 202 11.06 -9.54 13.84
C ASP A 202 10.64 -8.15 14.33
N LEU A 203 9.36 -7.98 14.68
CA LEU A 203 8.82 -6.73 15.20
C LEU A 203 9.40 -6.42 16.58
N ILE A 204 9.63 -5.13 16.85
CA ILE A 204 10.00 -4.69 18.19
C ILE A 204 8.81 -4.82 19.17
N PRO A 205 9.04 -4.83 20.50
CA PRO A 205 7.97 -5.03 21.48
C PRO A 205 6.77 -4.08 21.34
N GLU A 206 7.02 -2.81 21.03
CA GLU A 206 5.95 -1.81 20.81
C GLU A 206 5.10 -2.12 19.59
N GLN A 207 5.73 -2.52 18.47
CA GLN A 207 5.04 -2.92 17.25
C GLN A 207 4.21 -4.20 17.49
N ASN A 208 4.76 -5.17 18.23
CA ASN A 208 4.02 -6.36 18.63
C ASN A 208 2.80 -6.02 19.49
N LEU A 209 2.94 -5.09 20.45
CA LEU A 209 1.82 -4.63 21.27
C LEU A 209 0.70 -4.03 20.41
N ASN A 210 1.02 -3.18 19.42
CA ASN A 210 0.04 -2.59 18.51
C ASN A 210 -0.64 -3.65 17.63
N LEU A 211 0.12 -4.64 17.15
CA LEU A 211 -0.43 -5.77 16.40
C LEU A 211 -1.45 -6.57 17.22
N TYR A 212 -1.14 -6.89 18.48
CA TYR A 212 -2.06 -7.61 19.36
C TYR A 212 -3.29 -6.78 19.74
N LYS A 213 -3.11 -5.48 20.00
CA LYS A 213 -4.24 -4.55 20.23
C LYS A 213 -5.18 -4.52 19.03
N GLY A 214 -4.64 -4.43 17.82
CA GLY A 214 -5.43 -4.44 16.60
C GLY A 214 -6.14 -5.77 16.35
N PHE A 215 -5.48 -6.90 16.57
CA PHE A 215 -6.14 -8.21 16.50
C PHE A 215 -7.34 -8.28 17.46
N TRP A 216 -7.13 -7.90 18.73
CA TRP A 216 -8.19 -7.91 19.74
C TRP A 216 -9.34 -6.96 19.36
N SER A 217 -9.01 -5.73 18.98
CA SER A 217 -10.01 -4.73 18.58
C SER A 217 -10.84 -5.20 17.38
N LEU A 218 -10.19 -5.75 16.34
CA LEU A 218 -10.86 -6.31 15.16
C LEU A 218 -11.72 -7.52 15.50
N TYR A 219 -11.27 -8.40 16.40
CA TYR A 219 -12.05 -9.55 16.85
C TYR A 219 -13.35 -9.12 17.51
N TYR A 220 -13.30 -8.19 18.48
CA TYR A 220 -14.50 -7.69 19.14
C TYR A 220 -15.40 -6.90 18.20
N TYR A 221 -14.82 -6.13 17.28
CA TYR A 221 -15.57 -5.46 16.23
C TYR A 221 -16.35 -6.48 15.39
N TRP A 222 -15.70 -7.57 14.95
CA TRP A 222 -16.32 -8.60 14.13
C TRP A 222 -17.43 -9.36 14.87
N VAL A 223 -17.18 -9.76 16.12
CA VAL A 223 -18.20 -10.42 16.97
C VAL A 223 -19.39 -9.48 17.21
N GLY A 224 -19.13 -8.21 17.50
CA GLY A 224 -20.18 -7.19 17.67
C GLY A 224 -21.00 -6.99 16.40
N THR A 225 -20.32 -6.89 15.26
CA THR A 225 -20.93 -6.77 13.92
C THR A 225 -21.84 -7.96 13.63
N TYR A 226 -21.34 -9.18 13.83
CA TYR A 226 -22.14 -10.39 13.64
C TYR A 226 -23.39 -10.43 14.53
N ASN A 227 -23.22 -10.14 15.83
CA ASN A 227 -24.34 -10.13 16.77
C ASN A 227 -25.38 -9.06 16.41
N ALA A 228 -24.94 -7.86 16.00
CA ALA A 228 -25.83 -6.81 15.54
C ALA A 228 -26.66 -7.26 14.33
N TYR A 229 -26.04 -7.97 13.39
CA TYR A 229 -26.71 -8.50 12.21
C TYR A 229 -27.63 -9.71 12.49
N GLN A 230 -27.44 -10.44 13.59
CA GLN A 230 -28.40 -11.46 14.00
C GLN A 230 -29.68 -10.88 14.61
N VAL A 231 -29.55 -9.78 15.36
CA VAL A 231 -30.60 -9.24 16.23
C VAL A 231 -31.39 -8.11 15.57
N ASN A 232 -30.75 -7.26 14.76
CA ASN A 232 -31.38 -6.06 14.23
C ASN A 232 -31.99 -6.27 12.84
N ASP A 233 -33.01 -5.46 12.53
CA ASP A 233 -33.49 -5.28 11.17
C ASP A 233 -32.46 -4.44 10.42
N ILE A 234 -31.77 -5.10 9.49
CA ILE A 234 -30.62 -4.57 8.75
C ILE A 234 -31.08 -3.62 7.65
N CYS A 235 -32.33 -3.74 7.26
CA CYS A 235 -32.93 -2.87 6.28
C CYS A 235 -34.24 -2.29 6.79
N ASP A 236 -34.31 -0.97 6.81
CA ASP A 236 -35.54 -0.20 7.03
C ASP A 236 -36.55 -0.36 5.88
N CYS A 237 -36.18 -1.06 4.81
CA CYS A 237 -37.00 -1.26 3.62
C CYS A 237 -38.12 -2.31 3.77
N GLY A 238 -38.25 -2.98 4.91
CA GLY A 238 -39.32 -3.97 5.16
C GLY A 238 -39.23 -5.23 4.28
N HIS A 239 -38.05 -5.50 3.72
CA HIS A 239 -37.76 -6.61 2.81
C HIS A 239 -37.34 -7.89 3.56
N GLU A 240 -37.59 -9.08 2.97
CA GLU A 240 -37.09 -10.38 3.48
C GLU A 240 -35.55 -10.57 3.37
N CYS A 241 -34.82 -9.49 3.08
CA CYS A 241 -33.36 -9.47 3.00
C CYS A 241 -32.66 -10.00 4.27
N GLN A 242 -33.30 -9.89 5.44
CA GLN A 242 -32.76 -10.37 6.71
C GLN A 242 -32.61 -11.90 6.74
N ALA A 243 -33.52 -12.65 6.10
CA ALA A 243 -33.44 -14.11 6.05
C ALA A 243 -32.26 -14.57 5.19
N ALA A 244 -32.15 -14.02 3.97
CA ALA A 244 -31.02 -14.29 3.07
C ALA A 244 -29.67 -13.90 3.70
N TRP A 245 -29.64 -12.78 4.43
CA TRP A 245 -28.47 -12.33 5.16
C TRP A 245 -28.06 -13.30 6.28
N LYS A 246 -29.02 -13.71 7.12
CA LYS A 246 -28.79 -14.69 8.18
C LYS A 246 -28.27 -16.01 7.61
N GLU A 247 -28.81 -16.46 6.47
CA GLU A 247 -28.34 -17.66 5.78
C GLU A 247 -26.88 -17.52 5.31
N CYS A 248 -26.53 -16.41 4.65
CA CYS A 248 -25.15 -16.15 4.21
C CYS A 248 -24.15 -16.14 5.37
N TRP A 249 -24.50 -15.47 6.48
CA TRP A 249 -23.65 -15.44 7.67
C TRP A 249 -23.51 -16.80 8.33
N ASN A 250 -24.60 -17.57 8.42
CA ASN A 250 -24.55 -18.94 8.95
C ASN A 250 -23.68 -19.84 8.08
N GLU A 251 -23.73 -19.69 6.75
CA GLU A 251 -22.85 -20.45 5.85
C GLU A 251 -21.37 -20.16 6.10
N ILE A 252 -20.99 -18.92 6.37
CA ILE A 252 -19.59 -18.57 6.68
C ILE A 252 -19.19 -19.03 8.08
N TYR A 253 -20.02 -18.83 9.09
CA TYR A 253 -19.68 -19.19 10.48
C TYR A 253 -19.64 -20.70 10.72
N THR A 254 -20.44 -21.48 9.98
CA THR A 254 -20.40 -22.94 10.06
C THR A 254 -19.21 -23.55 9.33
N LYS A 255 -18.60 -22.82 8.38
CA LYS A 255 -17.34 -23.22 7.76
C LYS A 255 -16.21 -22.96 8.76
N PRO A 256 -15.46 -23.98 9.19
CA PRO A 256 -14.30 -23.78 10.04
C PRO A 256 -13.25 -22.99 9.26
N SER A 257 -13.22 -21.67 9.42
CA SER A 257 -12.15 -20.86 8.88
C SER A 257 -10.92 -21.08 9.74
N THR A 258 -9.82 -21.47 9.09
CA THR A 258 -8.52 -21.61 9.75
C THR A 258 -7.86 -20.26 10.03
N THR A 259 -8.44 -19.15 9.53
CA THR A 259 -7.84 -17.82 9.60
C THR A 259 -8.85 -16.73 9.88
N PHE A 260 -8.58 -15.91 10.90
CA PHE A 260 -9.31 -14.69 11.17
C PHE A 260 -8.82 -13.57 10.24
N ASP A 261 -9.58 -13.30 9.17
CA ASP A 261 -9.35 -12.21 8.21
C ASP A 261 -10.69 -11.53 7.90
N PRO A 262 -11.08 -10.47 8.65
CA PRO A 262 -12.37 -9.82 8.47
C PRO A 262 -12.64 -9.31 7.05
N LEU A 263 -11.62 -8.80 6.35
CA LEU A 263 -11.79 -8.32 4.97
C LEU A 263 -12.00 -9.48 3.97
N ASP A 264 -11.29 -10.60 4.15
CA ASP A 264 -11.51 -11.79 3.33
C ASP A 264 -12.91 -12.39 3.60
N LEU A 265 -13.37 -12.39 4.86
CA LEU A 265 -14.72 -12.83 5.20
C LEU A 265 -15.80 -11.95 4.53
N VAL A 266 -15.62 -10.62 4.53
CA VAL A 266 -16.52 -9.72 3.79
C VAL A 266 -16.49 -10.00 2.29
N GLN A 267 -15.31 -10.25 1.72
CA GLN A 267 -15.20 -10.61 0.30
C GLN A 267 -15.87 -11.96 -0.02
N GLN A 268 -15.80 -12.93 0.90
CA GLN A 268 -16.51 -14.20 0.77
C GLN A 268 -18.04 -13.99 0.83
N LEU A 269 -18.55 -13.13 1.72
CA LEU A 269 -19.96 -12.75 1.76
C LEU A 269 -20.41 -12.11 0.44
N GLU A 270 -19.61 -11.18 -0.10
CA GLU A 270 -19.88 -10.56 -1.41
C GLU A 270 -19.97 -11.62 -2.52
N GLY A 271 -19.07 -12.61 -2.49
CA GLY A 271 -19.06 -13.73 -3.44
C GLY A 271 -20.30 -14.62 -3.35
N ILE A 272 -20.69 -15.02 -2.12
CA ILE A 272 -21.88 -15.84 -1.88
C ILE A 272 -23.13 -15.11 -2.40
N LEU A 273 -23.32 -13.84 -2.01
CA LEU A 273 -24.44 -13.01 -2.49
C LEU A 273 -24.44 -12.87 -4.02
N GLY A 274 -23.26 -12.78 -4.65
CA GLY A 274 -23.14 -12.72 -6.12
C GLY A 274 -23.54 -14.03 -6.82
N THR A 275 -23.37 -15.19 -6.17
CA THR A 275 -23.76 -16.50 -6.74
C THR A 275 -25.25 -16.78 -6.65
N HIS A 276 -25.95 -16.18 -5.69
CA HIS A 276 -27.41 -16.20 -5.62
C HIS A 276 -28.00 -15.28 -6.70
N ALA A 277 -27.95 -15.70 -7.97
CA ALA A 277 -28.51 -14.91 -9.07
C ALA A 277 -30.02 -14.72 -8.88
N PRO A 278 -30.55 -13.48 -8.91
CA PRO A 278 -31.95 -13.23 -8.61
C PRO A 278 -32.87 -13.72 -9.74
N LYS A 279 -34.04 -14.24 -9.35
CA LYS A 279 -35.25 -14.26 -10.17
C LYS A 279 -36.32 -13.47 -9.42
N GLY A 280 -36.81 -12.37 -9.99
CA GLY A 280 -37.92 -11.58 -9.43
C GLY A 280 -37.53 -10.67 -8.26
N GLU A 281 -38.42 -10.53 -7.25
CA GLU A 281 -38.31 -9.62 -6.08
C GLU A 281 -37.00 -9.77 -5.27
N ILE A 282 -36.31 -10.91 -5.42
CA ILE A 282 -35.01 -11.22 -4.82
C ILE A 282 -33.91 -10.22 -5.26
N GLU A 283 -34.03 -9.58 -6.44
CA GLU A 283 -33.01 -8.63 -6.93
C GLU A 283 -32.86 -7.38 -6.03
N LEU A 284 -33.97 -6.86 -5.50
CA LEU A 284 -33.95 -5.68 -4.62
C LEU A 284 -33.33 -6.02 -3.26
N HIS A 285 -33.55 -7.24 -2.75
CA HIS A 285 -32.98 -7.72 -1.49
C HIS A 285 -31.46 -7.87 -1.58
N LEU A 286 -30.94 -8.40 -2.68
CA LEU A 286 -29.50 -8.57 -2.90
C LEU A 286 -28.78 -7.22 -3.05
N LYS A 287 -29.42 -6.21 -3.67
CA LYS A 287 -28.83 -4.86 -3.77
C LYS A 287 -28.65 -4.21 -2.42
N CYS A 288 -29.62 -4.34 -1.52
CA CYS A 288 -29.51 -3.84 -0.14
C CYS A 288 -28.37 -4.54 0.61
N ALA A 289 -28.33 -5.87 0.60
CA ALA A 289 -27.28 -6.64 1.24
C ALA A 289 -25.87 -6.31 0.69
N HIS A 290 -25.76 -6.09 -0.62
CA HIS A 290 -24.51 -5.67 -1.25
C HIS A 290 -24.08 -4.25 -0.83
N GLY A 291 -25.04 -3.33 -0.68
CA GLY A 291 -24.80 -1.99 -0.15
C GLY A 291 -24.24 -2.05 1.27
N GLU A 292 -24.90 -2.80 2.15
CA GLU A 292 -24.45 -3.00 3.54
C GLU A 292 -23.06 -3.64 3.64
N LEU A 293 -22.73 -4.64 2.80
CA LEU A 293 -21.37 -5.19 2.77
C LEU A 293 -20.34 -4.18 2.28
N THR A 294 -20.69 -3.38 1.27
CA THR A 294 -19.81 -2.33 0.75
C THR A 294 -19.53 -1.29 1.84
N ASP A 295 -20.55 -0.91 2.59
CA ASP A 295 -20.45 0.04 3.69
C ASP A 295 -19.68 -0.54 4.87
N LEU A 296 -19.92 -1.81 5.23
CA LEU A 296 -19.16 -2.51 6.25
C LEU A 296 -17.69 -2.61 5.88
N ARG A 297 -17.38 -2.97 4.63
CA ARG A 297 -16.02 -3.04 4.10
C ARG A 297 -15.34 -1.68 4.13
N SER A 298 -16.03 -0.65 3.66
CA SER A 298 -15.54 0.73 3.65
C SER A 298 -15.27 1.23 5.07
N THR A 299 -16.18 0.96 5.99
CA THR A 299 -16.06 1.30 7.41
C THR A 299 -14.85 0.60 8.03
N LEU A 300 -14.69 -0.71 7.80
CA LEU A 300 -13.57 -1.47 8.31
C LEU A 300 -12.22 -0.99 7.76
N ILE A 301 -12.14 -0.67 6.46
CA ILE A 301 -10.92 -0.13 5.84
C ILE A 301 -10.59 1.25 6.42
N THR A 302 -11.59 2.11 6.61
CA THR A 302 -11.38 3.47 7.12
C THR A 302 -11.07 3.50 8.62
N SER A 303 -11.65 2.58 9.41
CA SER A 303 -11.39 2.45 10.86
C SER A 303 -10.16 1.60 11.20
N LEU A 304 -9.57 0.91 10.21
CA LEU A 304 -8.39 0.05 10.41
C LEU A 304 -7.28 0.69 11.26
N PRO A 305 -6.91 1.97 11.03
CA PRO A 305 -5.88 2.63 11.83
C PRO A 305 -6.28 2.80 13.29
N ASP A 306 -7.56 3.02 13.59
CA ASP A 306 -8.05 3.15 14.96
C ASP A 306 -7.98 1.81 15.71
N HIS A 307 -8.18 0.68 15.02
CA HIS A 307 -8.04 -0.63 15.63
C HIS A 307 -6.60 -0.91 16.08
N PHE A 308 -5.60 -0.60 15.25
CA PHE A 308 -4.19 -0.89 15.56
C PHE A 308 -3.53 0.18 16.43
N LEU A 309 -3.85 1.46 16.20
CA LEU A 309 -3.13 2.60 16.78
C LEU A 309 -3.95 3.37 17.81
N GLY A 310 -5.22 3.02 18.02
CA GLY A 310 -6.16 3.74 18.88
C GLY A 310 -6.71 5.01 18.22
N PRO A 311 -7.92 5.47 18.56
CA PRO A 311 -8.57 6.61 17.89
C PRO A 311 -7.78 7.91 18.06
N ILE A 312 -7.83 8.80 17.05
CA ILE A 312 -7.30 10.16 17.18
C ILE A 312 -8.23 10.94 18.12
N PRO A 313 -7.73 11.56 19.21
CA PRO A 313 -8.55 12.38 20.08
C PRO A 313 -9.19 13.52 19.29
N ALA A 314 -10.49 13.76 19.50
CA ALA A 314 -11.25 14.82 18.81
C ALA A 314 -10.64 16.23 18.99
N SER A 315 -9.78 16.44 19.99
CA SER A 315 -9.09 17.72 20.21
C SER A 315 -7.95 18.01 19.23
N VAL A 316 -7.59 17.07 18.35
CA VAL A 316 -6.45 17.19 17.43
C VAL A 316 -6.90 17.33 15.96
N SER A 317 -8.20 17.18 15.65
CA SER A 317 -8.70 17.23 14.28
C SER A 317 -8.95 18.63 13.71
N ASP A 318 -8.88 19.68 14.54
CA ASP A 318 -9.28 21.05 14.17
C ASP A 318 -8.09 21.97 13.83
N THR A 319 -6.88 21.42 13.66
CA THR A 319 -5.64 22.16 13.30
C THR A 319 -5.05 21.66 11.99
#